data_AF-A0A7U3Z2I6-F1
#
_entry.id   AF-A0A7U3Z2I6-F1
#
_cell.length_a   1.000
_cell.length_b   1.000
_cell.length_c   1.000
_cell.angle_alpha   90.00
_cell.angle_beta   90.00
_cell.angle_gamma   90.00
#
_symmetry.space_group_name_H-M   'P 1'
#
loop_
_entity.id
_entity.type
_entity.pdbx_description
1 polymer ?
#
loop_
_entity_poly.entity_id
_entity_poly.type
_entity_poly.pdbx_seq_one_letter_code
_entity_poly.pdbx_strand_id
1 'polypeptide(L)'
;MPTNYISDIVYIKSMADLKNTIPVIEGQEVYLKEYYQNREQGGGFFTGHLTPISAIDDGGYTTVSINNSTAIWLRKNITNLSLYDGGCDPDLQDNSDRIQNIALIRGNKAVQIPAGYWNIGKPIMFPANSAISLYGENSYTSQAVFNYVGNDISNPLDPTAVINIGIGSSNMSSGGFNLSNLQIIGNGKIISGLSIKYAGYIQLKNISILYCKGAGLYLDKVQDSYFNFLEIQGCGRSNGSYNSYQDITNTSKMMLAPVHIISTMADDECNMLRFENCQWEANLISPTLYVRGGLGIWVKNLHMEHRDGPLAMLLGNNPNASIFLYMNNSGEVFLNEIQASEVKSLVYATGYGVVYVTNVNRAGDITHNTSGKFFNVFLNSCWLQDINFSTSVKAMITNCRFASLRWSYPSYPSTISATQFSGVVAVNNDGSNTRIDFVDCQYTTVNCNTSNLRFFGGRCSGNFTYTSKNGLGSVIDMDIEGTANVDLLYGCSFQPGKTKYTVARTNISPQEYGNNPRPIGSEWFNTAVTGDQEGAIYSWVKTAAGWRPNSRISRFGTNLSSMTFSQLPVAISCKGTVIFCTNTAASPSAQAIISDGADWIYLATPGTKVTAIN
;
A
#
# COMPACT_ATOMS: atom_id res chain seq x y z
N MET A 1 -33.43 49.74 -49.21
CA MET A 1 -32.36 48.74 -49.20
C MET A 1 -31.30 49.21 -48.23
N PRO A 2 -30.99 48.50 -47.13
CA PRO A 2 -29.88 48.87 -46.28
C PRO A 2 -28.59 48.51 -47.01
N THR A 3 -27.74 49.50 -47.21
CA THR A 3 -26.39 49.34 -47.77
C THR A 3 -25.54 48.55 -46.77
N ASN A 4 -25.15 47.34 -47.17
CA ASN A 4 -24.10 46.56 -46.53
C ASN A 4 -22.77 47.32 -46.64
N TYR A 5 -22.47 48.17 -45.67
CA TYR A 5 -21.08 48.57 -45.41
C TYR A 5 -20.38 47.34 -44.83
N ILE A 6 -19.59 46.67 -45.66
CA ILE A 6 -18.48 45.87 -45.14
C ILE A 6 -17.52 46.91 -44.56
N SER A 7 -17.64 47.18 -43.26
CA SER A 7 -16.70 48.05 -42.58
C SER A 7 -15.32 47.41 -42.68
N ASP A 8 -14.32 48.16 -43.14
CA ASP A 8 -12.92 47.75 -43.06
C ASP A 8 -12.64 47.24 -41.64
N ILE A 9 -12.11 46.01 -41.53
CA ILE A 9 -11.77 45.42 -40.23
C ILE A 9 -10.76 46.35 -39.57
N VAL A 10 -11.13 46.94 -38.43
CA VAL A 10 -10.23 47.82 -37.67
C VAL A 10 -9.22 46.95 -36.94
N TYR A 11 -7.94 47.18 -37.21
CA TYR A 11 -6.84 46.47 -36.57
C TYR A 11 -6.37 47.23 -35.32
N ILE A 12 -6.37 46.56 -34.18
CA ILE A 12 -5.85 47.07 -32.92
C ILE A 12 -4.55 46.34 -32.60
N LYS A 13 -3.49 47.09 -32.32
CA LYS A 13 -2.12 46.55 -32.23
C LYS A 13 -1.88 45.72 -30.97
N SER A 14 -2.50 46.09 -29.85
CA SER A 14 -2.25 45.46 -28.55
C SER A 14 -3.47 45.53 -27.63
N MET A 15 -3.48 44.70 -26.58
CA MET A 15 -4.53 44.73 -25.56
C MET A 15 -4.57 46.08 -24.82
N ALA A 16 -3.41 46.73 -24.64
CA ALA A 16 -3.34 48.06 -24.06
C ALA A 16 -4.06 49.10 -24.93
N ASP A 17 -3.97 48.99 -26.25
CA ASP A 17 -4.70 49.85 -27.19
C ASP A 17 -6.20 49.53 -27.17
N LEU A 18 -6.57 48.23 -27.12
CA LEU A 18 -7.97 47.79 -27.06
C LEU A 18 -8.69 48.34 -25.82
N LYS A 19 -8.05 48.28 -24.65
CA LYS A 19 -8.57 48.82 -23.37
C LYS A 19 -8.80 50.34 -23.37
N ASN A 20 -8.24 51.06 -24.34
CA ASN A 20 -8.40 52.50 -24.52
C ASN A 20 -9.18 52.85 -25.79
N THR A 21 -9.68 51.86 -26.54
CA THR A 21 -10.47 52.07 -27.75
C THR A 21 -11.95 51.84 -27.44
N ILE A 22 -12.77 52.89 -27.58
CA ILE A 22 -14.22 52.80 -27.37
C ILE A 22 -14.91 52.36 -28.67
N PRO A 23 -15.80 51.36 -28.65
CA PRO A 23 -16.64 51.04 -29.81
C PRO A 23 -17.40 52.28 -30.28
N VAL A 24 -17.45 52.54 -31.59
CA VAL A 24 -18.21 53.67 -32.16
C VAL A 24 -19.68 53.34 -32.38
N ILE A 25 -19.99 52.04 -32.53
CA ILE A 25 -21.35 51.51 -32.72
C ILE A 25 -21.50 50.20 -31.95
N GLU A 26 -22.74 49.89 -31.55
CA GLU A 26 -23.08 48.59 -30.98
C GLU A 26 -22.81 47.47 -32.01
N GLY A 27 -22.12 46.41 -31.58
CA GLY A 27 -21.76 45.29 -32.44
C GLY A 27 -20.53 45.55 -33.33
N GLN A 28 -19.77 46.64 -33.13
CA GLN A 28 -18.56 46.90 -33.91
C GLN A 28 -17.57 45.73 -33.81
N GLU A 29 -17.03 45.28 -34.94
CA GLU A 29 -15.98 44.25 -34.95
C GLU A 29 -14.59 44.87 -35.13
N VAL A 30 -13.64 44.39 -34.34
CA VAL A 30 -12.22 44.74 -34.43
C VAL A 30 -11.37 43.48 -34.38
N TYR A 31 -10.20 43.52 -35.00
CA TYR A 31 -9.20 42.45 -34.89
C TYR A 31 -8.03 42.92 -34.03
N LEU A 32 -7.87 42.30 -32.86
CA LEU A 32 -6.69 42.45 -32.03
C LEU A 32 -5.57 41.61 -32.64
N LYS A 33 -4.45 42.23 -33.02
CA LYS A 33 -3.32 41.51 -33.63
C LYS A 33 -2.65 40.55 -32.65
N GLU A 34 -2.37 41.02 -31.45
CA GLU A 34 -1.61 40.32 -30.41
C GLU A 34 -1.92 40.95 -29.05
N TYR A 35 -1.74 40.21 -27.97
CA TYR A 35 -1.98 40.72 -26.63
C TYR A 35 -0.93 41.77 -26.24
N TYR A 36 0.34 41.37 -26.32
CA TYR A 36 1.51 42.20 -26.13
C TYR A 36 2.20 42.42 -27.49
N GLN A 37 2.72 43.63 -27.74
CA GLN A 37 3.36 43.93 -29.02
C GLN A 37 4.61 43.06 -29.25
N ASN A 38 4.79 42.58 -30.49
CA ASN A 38 5.88 41.71 -30.94
C ASN A 38 5.91 40.32 -30.28
N ARG A 39 4.76 39.80 -29.85
CA ARG A 39 4.60 38.44 -29.31
C ARG A 39 3.87 37.51 -30.25
N GLU A 40 3.04 38.04 -31.15
CA GLU A 40 2.23 37.28 -32.12
C GLU A 40 1.27 36.26 -31.48
N GLN A 41 0.89 36.48 -30.21
CA GLN A 41 0.03 35.59 -29.43
C GLN A 41 -1.16 36.35 -28.80
N GLY A 42 -2.26 35.65 -28.53
CA GLY A 42 -3.43 36.18 -27.78
C GLY A 42 -4.32 37.18 -28.55
N GLY A 43 -4.10 37.34 -29.85
CA GLY A 43 -4.94 38.12 -30.76
C GLY A 43 -6.30 37.46 -31.04
N GLY A 44 -7.15 38.12 -31.82
CA GLY A 44 -8.46 37.61 -32.21
C GLY A 44 -9.50 38.69 -32.51
N PHE A 45 -10.68 38.26 -32.95
CA PHE A 45 -11.81 39.15 -33.20
C PHE A 45 -12.56 39.47 -31.91
N PHE A 46 -12.91 40.74 -31.74
CA PHE A 46 -13.74 41.24 -30.66
C PHE A 46 -14.94 42.00 -31.21
N THR A 47 -16.07 41.91 -30.50
CA THR A 47 -17.32 42.62 -30.77
C THR A 47 -17.56 43.63 -29.64
N GLY A 48 -17.76 44.89 -30.00
CA GLY A 48 -17.94 46.00 -29.08
C GLY A 48 -19.40 46.17 -28.65
N HIS A 49 -19.63 46.40 -27.36
CA HIS A 49 -20.95 46.65 -26.79
C HIS A 49 -20.94 47.97 -26.02
N LEU A 50 -21.82 48.90 -26.39
CA LEU A 50 -21.96 50.23 -25.79
C LEU A 50 -22.85 50.21 -24.54
N THR A 51 -23.78 49.27 -24.49
CA THR A 51 -24.70 49.10 -23.36
C THR A 51 -24.01 48.29 -22.25
N PRO A 52 -24.18 48.64 -20.96
CA PRO A 52 -23.61 47.86 -19.86
C PRO A 52 -24.16 46.44 -19.89
N ILE A 53 -23.32 45.49 -20.27
CA ILE A 53 -23.56 44.06 -20.05
C ILE A 53 -22.89 43.73 -18.72
N SER A 54 -23.56 42.97 -17.87
CA SER A 54 -23.01 42.50 -16.59
C SER A 54 -21.96 41.41 -16.84
N ALA A 55 -20.84 41.79 -17.46
CA ALA A 55 -19.73 40.92 -17.81
C ALA A 55 -18.52 41.25 -16.93
N ILE A 56 -17.81 40.22 -16.47
CA ILE A 56 -16.62 40.36 -15.63
C ILE A 56 -15.41 40.47 -16.55
N ASP A 57 -14.58 41.50 -16.38
CA ASP A 57 -13.30 41.62 -17.09
C ASP A 57 -12.37 40.47 -16.69
N ASP A 58 -12.00 39.64 -17.65
CA ASP A 58 -11.06 38.53 -17.48
C ASP A 58 -9.72 38.79 -18.19
N GLY A 59 -9.44 40.06 -18.49
CA GLY A 59 -8.24 40.51 -19.17
C GLY A 59 -8.26 40.27 -20.68
N GLY A 60 -9.41 39.89 -21.26
CA GLY A 60 -9.57 39.62 -22.69
C GLY A 60 -9.55 38.15 -23.09
N TYR A 61 -9.58 37.25 -22.11
CA TYR A 61 -9.81 35.84 -22.36
C TYR A 61 -11.19 35.65 -23.01
N THR A 62 -12.23 36.27 -22.46
CA THR A 62 -13.56 36.41 -23.08
C THR A 62 -14.05 37.85 -23.12
N THR A 63 -13.67 38.68 -22.16
CA THR A 63 -14.24 40.02 -21.96
C THR A 63 -13.14 41.02 -21.58
N VAL A 64 -13.20 42.22 -22.16
CA VAL A 64 -12.33 43.35 -21.81
C VAL A 64 -13.19 44.54 -21.41
N SER A 65 -12.98 45.07 -20.20
CA SER A 65 -13.52 46.38 -19.84
C SER A 65 -12.63 47.51 -20.34
N ILE A 66 -13.26 48.64 -20.68
CA ILE A 66 -12.58 49.81 -21.22
C ILE A 66 -12.34 50.80 -20.07
N ASN A 67 -11.10 51.30 -19.91
CA ASN A 67 -10.65 51.99 -18.70
C ASN A 67 -11.54 53.17 -18.25
N ASN A 68 -12.15 53.89 -19.19
CA ASN A 68 -12.93 55.11 -18.94
C ASN A 68 -14.33 55.05 -19.58
N SER A 69 -14.92 53.85 -19.71
CA SER A 69 -16.23 53.67 -20.33
C SER A 69 -16.96 52.47 -19.73
N THR A 70 -18.30 52.50 -19.78
CA THR A 70 -19.13 51.32 -19.46
C THR A 70 -19.21 50.33 -20.62
N ALA A 71 -18.68 50.70 -21.78
CA ALA A 71 -18.60 49.82 -22.94
C ALA A 71 -17.56 48.71 -22.72
N ILE A 72 -17.76 47.58 -23.39
CA ILE A 72 -16.90 46.40 -23.30
C ILE A 72 -16.59 45.83 -24.68
N TRP A 73 -15.51 45.05 -24.75
CA TRP A 73 -15.21 44.20 -25.90
C TRP A 73 -15.41 42.73 -25.50
N LEU A 74 -16.22 42.00 -26.26
CA LEU A 74 -16.42 40.56 -26.10
C LEU A 74 -15.67 39.83 -27.20
N ARG A 75 -14.89 38.80 -26.83
CA ARG A 75 -14.18 37.97 -27.80
C ARG A 75 -15.19 37.14 -28.60
N LYS A 76 -15.11 37.22 -29.93
CA LYS A 76 -16.09 36.59 -30.84
C LYS A 76 -15.99 35.06 -30.85
N ASN A 77 -14.77 34.52 -30.81
CA ASN A 77 -14.53 33.09 -30.75
C ASN A 77 -13.97 32.69 -29.38
N ILE A 78 -14.73 31.89 -28.64
CA ILE A 78 -14.38 31.42 -27.29
C ILE A 78 -14.18 29.90 -27.20
N THR A 79 -14.20 29.19 -28.34
CA THR A 79 -14.12 27.72 -28.36
C THR A 79 -12.72 27.20 -28.08
N ASN A 80 -11.69 27.85 -28.64
CA ASN A 80 -10.29 27.45 -28.53
C ASN A 80 -9.48 28.61 -27.94
N LEU A 81 -9.65 28.85 -26.64
CA LEU A 81 -8.89 29.88 -25.92
C LEU A 81 -7.77 29.25 -25.11
N SER A 82 -6.68 29.98 -25.00
CA SER A 82 -5.49 29.62 -24.24
C SER A 82 -5.05 30.73 -23.31
N LEU A 83 -4.12 30.44 -22.39
CA LEU A 83 -3.59 31.46 -21.48
C LEU A 83 -3.06 32.73 -22.17
N TYR A 84 -2.57 32.65 -23.41
CA TYR A 84 -2.15 33.83 -24.18
C TYR A 84 -3.30 34.83 -24.39
N ASP A 85 -4.53 34.36 -24.56
CA ASP A 85 -5.71 35.20 -24.81
C ASP A 85 -6.08 36.07 -23.60
N GLY A 86 -5.73 35.63 -22.40
CA GLY A 86 -5.90 36.38 -21.14
C GLY A 86 -4.63 37.11 -20.68
N GLY A 87 -3.62 37.22 -21.54
CA GLY A 87 -2.42 38.01 -21.27
C GLY A 87 -1.37 37.31 -20.43
N CYS A 88 -1.42 35.99 -20.33
CA CYS A 88 -0.26 35.26 -19.82
C CYS A 88 0.80 35.20 -20.92
N ASP A 89 2.07 35.21 -20.52
CA ASP A 89 3.21 35.06 -21.43
C ASP A 89 4.39 34.42 -20.65
N PRO A 90 5.10 33.43 -21.23
CA PRO A 90 6.25 32.78 -20.61
C PRO A 90 7.37 33.72 -20.14
N ASP A 91 7.53 34.87 -20.80
CA ASP A 91 8.58 35.86 -20.48
C ASP A 91 8.19 36.81 -19.35
N LEU A 92 6.94 36.78 -18.88
CA LEU A 92 6.56 37.52 -17.69
C LEU A 92 7.24 36.91 -16.46
N GLN A 93 7.58 37.76 -15.49
CA GLN A 93 8.09 37.30 -14.20
C GLN A 93 7.02 36.55 -13.39
N ASP A 94 5.74 36.85 -13.62
CA ASP A 94 4.64 36.24 -12.89
C ASP A 94 3.33 36.21 -13.68
N ASN A 95 2.79 35.01 -13.87
CA ASN A 95 1.50 34.75 -14.50
C ASN A 95 0.38 34.41 -13.48
N SER A 96 0.70 34.29 -12.19
CA SER A 96 -0.19 33.73 -11.15
C SER A 96 -1.58 34.37 -11.10
N ASP A 97 -1.67 35.69 -10.95
CA ASP A 97 -2.95 36.42 -10.85
C ASP A 97 -3.80 36.26 -12.10
N ARG A 98 -3.17 36.28 -13.28
CA ARG A 98 -3.88 36.15 -14.56
C ARG A 98 -4.49 34.76 -14.69
N ILE A 99 -3.69 33.73 -14.44
CA ILE A 99 -4.16 32.33 -14.46
C ILE A 99 -5.28 32.15 -13.44
N GLN A 100 -5.11 32.68 -12.22
CA GLN A 100 -6.11 32.58 -11.16
C GLN A 100 -7.44 33.21 -11.59
N ASN A 101 -7.41 34.45 -12.10
CA ASN A 101 -8.61 35.18 -12.49
C ASN A 101 -9.32 34.52 -13.68
N ILE A 102 -8.57 34.12 -14.72
CA ILE A 102 -9.12 33.42 -15.88
C ILE A 102 -9.84 32.14 -15.42
N ALA A 103 -9.18 31.33 -14.60
CA ALA A 103 -9.74 30.08 -14.12
C ALA A 103 -10.99 30.30 -13.24
N LEU A 104 -10.97 31.29 -12.34
CA LEU A 104 -12.12 31.60 -11.49
C LEU A 104 -13.35 32.06 -12.28
N ILE A 105 -13.14 32.90 -13.30
CA ILE A 105 -14.23 33.39 -14.16
C ILE A 105 -14.78 32.27 -15.05
N ARG A 106 -13.91 31.37 -15.50
CA ARG A 106 -14.30 30.22 -16.33
C ARG A 106 -14.96 29.09 -15.53
N GLY A 107 -14.66 28.97 -14.24
CA GLY A 107 -15.16 27.91 -13.38
C GLY A 107 -14.83 26.52 -13.96
N ASN A 108 -15.87 25.73 -14.24
CA ASN A 108 -15.73 24.36 -14.75
C ASN A 108 -15.38 24.25 -16.25
N LYS A 109 -15.38 25.37 -16.97
CA LYS A 109 -14.95 25.39 -18.37
C LYS A 109 -13.44 25.31 -18.42
N ALA A 110 -12.90 24.31 -19.11
CA ALA A 110 -11.46 24.12 -19.24
C ALA A 110 -10.74 25.39 -19.72
N VAL A 111 -9.60 25.66 -19.09
CA VAL A 111 -8.61 26.65 -19.48
C VAL A 111 -7.40 25.92 -20.05
N GLN A 112 -7.07 26.20 -21.30
CA GLN A 112 -5.94 25.59 -21.98
C GLN A 112 -4.64 26.32 -21.63
N ILE A 113 -3.63 25.54 -21.27
CA ILE A 113 -2.28 25.98 -20.99
C ILE A 113 -1.40 25.50 -22.15
N PRO A 114 -0.94 26.40 -23.04
CA PRO A 114 -0.04 26.01 -24.12
C PRO A 114 1.27 25.43 -23.59
N ALA A 115 1.93 24.64 -24.43
CA ALA A 115 3.26 24.12 -24.13
C ALA A 115 4.25 25.28 -23.88
N GLY A 116 5.09 25.15 -22.85
CA GLY A 116 6.03 26.19 -22.45
C GLY A 116 6.19 26.29 -20.93
N TYR A 117 7.17 27.10 -20.51
CA TYR A 117 7.47 27.37 -19.11
C TYR A 117 6.83 28.68 -18.67
N TRP A 118 5.81 28.59 -17.84
CA TRP A 118 5.04 29.72 -17.35
C TRP A 118 5.50 30.05 -15.93
N ASN A 119 6.13 31.21 -15.77
CA ASN A 119 6.64 31.64 -14.47
C ASN A 119 5.48 31.97 -13.52
N ILE A 120 5.54 31.37 -12.32
CA ILE A 120 4.61 31.59 -11.21
C ILE A 120 5.40 32.28 -10.09
N GLY A 121 5.20 33.59 -9.95
CA GLY A 121 5.91 34.43 -8.98
C GLY A 121 5.31 34.38 -7.57
N LYS A 122 4.04 33.96 -7.45
CA LYS A 122 3.35 33.72 -6.17
C LYS A 122 2.33 32.58 -6.29
N PRO A 123 1.95 31.94 -5.17
CA PRO A 123 0.95 30.88 -5.14
C PRO A 123 -0.36 31.25 -5.84
N ILE A 124 -0.90 30.33 -6.65
CA ILE A 124 -2.23 30.43 -7.23
C ILE A 124 -3.24 29.89 -6.21
N MET A 125 -4.27 30.68 -5.91
CA MET A 125 -5.23 30.41 -4.83
C MET A 125 -6.64 30.22 -5.39
N PHE A 126 -7.14 28.99 -5.36
CA PHE A 126 -8.51 28.66 -5.71
C PHE A 126 -9.35 28.46 -4.44
N PRO A 127 -10.40 29.27 -4.23
CA PRO A 127 -11.34 29.08 -3.14
C PRO A 127 -12.06 27.72 -3.21
N ALA A 128 -12.68 27.31 -2.10
CA ALA A 128 -13.62 26.20 -2.14
C ALA A 128 -14.78 26.47 -3.11
N ASN A 129 -15.35 25.41 -3.68
CA ASN A 129 -16.51 25.44 -4.59
C ASN A 129 -16.32 26.22 -5.91
N SER A 130 -15.08 26.51 -6.32
CA SER A 130 -14.82 27.22 -7.59
C SER A 130 -14.86 26.32 -8.83
N ALA A 131 -14.88 24.99 -8.65
CA ALA A 131 -15.01 23.99 -9.70
C ALA A 131 -14.03 24.16 -10.89
N ILE A 132 -12.73 24.28 -10.64
CA ILE A 132 -11.74 24.69 -11.66
C ILE A 132 -11.33 23.53 -12.58
N SER A 133 -11.13 23.83 -13.87
CA SER A 133 -10.58 22.90 -14.85
C SER A 133 -9.40 23.50 -15.63
N LEU A 134 -8.21 22.94 -15.45
CA LEU A 134 -6.96 23.32 -16.15
C LEU A 134 -6.43 22.15 -16.98
N TYR A 135 -6.03 22.43 -18.22
CA TYR A 135 -5.53 21.41 -19.15
C TYR A 135 -4.29 21.91 -19.90
N GLY A 136 -3.20 21.16 -19.83
CA GLY A 136 -2.00 21.37 -20.64
C GLY A 136 -2.16 20.84 -22.07
N GLU A 137 -1.78 21.65 -23.05
CA GLU A 137 -1.69 21.26 -24.45
C GLU A 137 -0.48 20.34 -24.70
N ASN A 138 -0.71 19.26 -25.46
CA ASN A 138 0.26 18.21 -25.83
C ASN A 138 0.73 17.29 -24.68
N SER A 139 0.86 16.01 -24.99
CA SER A 139 1.06 14.92 -24.03
C SER A 139 2.54 14.59 -23.77
N TYR A 140 2.80 14.17 -22.52
CA TYR A 140 3.94 13.45 -21.92
C TYR A 140 5.39 13.97 -22.16
N THR A 141 5.72 14.68 -23.24
CA THR A 141 7.11 15.04 -23.59
C THR A 141 7.32 16.48 -24.08
N SER A 142 6.25 17.25 -24.31
CA SER A 142 6.29 18.68 -24.69
C SER A 142 5.35 19.46 -23.79
N GLN A 143 5.78 19.72 -22.55
CA GLN A 143 4.85 19.94 -21.44
C GLN A 143 4.50 21.41 -21.21
N ALA A 144 3.25 21.67 -20.84
CA ALA A 144 2.84 22.89 -20.17
C ALA A 144 3.38 22.85 -18.73
N VAL A 145 4.24 23.82 -18.39
CA VAL A 145 4.97 23.82 -17.11
C VAL A 145 4.66 25.08 -16.32
N PHE A 146 4.15 24.92 -15.10
CA PHE A 146 4.14 25.98 -14.11
C PHE A 146 5.46 25.93 -13.34
N ASN A 147 6.32 26.92 -13.60
CA ASN A 147 7.64 27.03 -13.01
C ASN A 147 7.62 28.07 -11.89
N TYR A 148 7.80 27.64 -10.65
CA TYR A 148 7.79 28.56 -9.51
C TYR A 148 9.09 29.37 -9.45
N VAL A 149 8.97 30.69 -9.54
CA VAL A 149 10.08 31.65 -9.47
C VAL A 149 9.96 32.61 -8.28
N GLY A 150 8.94 32.42 -7.45
CA GLY A 150 8.72 33.20 -6.24
C GLY A 150 9.75 32.94 -5.13
N ASN A 151 9.51 33.61 -4.00
CA ASN A 151 10.30 33.46 -2.79
C ASN A 151 9.93 32.18 -2.03
N ASP A 152 10.87 31.69 -1.21
CA ASP A 152 10.57 30.62 -0.25
C ASP A 152 9.43 31.04 0.70
N ILE A 153 8.54 30.12 1.05
CA ILE A 153 7.57 30.35 2.13
C ILE A 153 8.31 30.47 3.47
N SER A 154 7.89 31.42 4.29
CA SER A 154 8.60 31.76 5.53
C SER A 154 8.43 30.71 6.63
N ASN A 155 7.22 30.17 6.78
CA ASN A 155 6.93 29.12 7.74
C ASN A 155 7.20 27.74 7.11
N PRO A 156 8.19 26.98 7.59
CA PRO A 156 8.56 25.70 7.00
C PRO A 156 7.52 24.58 7.20
N LEU A 157 6.52 24.77 8.07
CA LEU A 157 5.38 23.84 8.24
C LEU A 157 4.17 24.23 7.39
N ASP A 158 4.19 25.39 6.74
CA ASP A 158 3.08 25.83 5.91
C ASP A 158 2.99 24.97 4.64
N PRO A 159 1.85 24.29 4.39
CA PRO A 159 1.71 23.46 3.19
C PRO A 159 1.43 24.28 1.92
N THR A 160 1.46 25.62 1.97
CA THR A 160 1.26 26.50 0.80
C THR A 160 2.05 26.00 -0.41
N ALA A 161 1.34 25.92 -1.53
CA ALA A 161 1.79 25.28 -2.74
C ALA A 161 1.85 26.24 -3.94
N VAL A 162 2.40 25.80 -5.06
CA VAL A 162 2.31 26.53 -6.33
C VAL A 162 0.84 26.70 -6.74
N ILE A 163 0.05 25.65 -6.59
CA ILE A 163 -1.42 25.68 -6.73
C ILE A 163 -2.07 25.25 -5.42
N ASN A 164 -3.02 26.05 -4.94
CA ASN A 164 -3.78 25.76 -3.73
C ASN A 164 -5.27 25.69 -4.03
N ILE A 165 -5.93 24.67 -3.50
CA ILE A 165 -7.36 24.40 -3.70
C ILE A 165 -8.06 24.35 -2.34
N GLY A 166 -9.26 24.94 -2.27
CA GLY A 166 -10.11 24.93 -1.09
C GLY A 166 -9.75 25.99 -0.05
N ILE A 167 -9.10 27.07 -0.49
CA ILE A 167 -8.68 28.18 0.38
C ILE A 167 -9.92 28.87 0.99
N GLY A 168 -9.79 29.25 2.27
CA GLY A 168 -10.77 30.09 2.97
C GLY A 168 -12.05 29.39 3.42
N SER A 169 -12.16 28.07 3.24
CA SER A 169 -13.32 27.30 3.73
C SER A 169 -13.02 26.63 5.06
N SER A 170 -14.01 26.64 5.97
CA SER A 170 -14.04 25.75 7.14
C SER A 170 -14.82 24.46 6.88
N ASN A 171 -15.51 24.39 5.74
CA ASN A 171 -16.39 23.29 5.36
C ASN A 171 -15.88 22.61 4.10
N MET A 172 -16.31 21.37 3.89
CA MET A 172 -15.95 20.63 2.69
C MET A 172 -16.60 21.23 1.42
N SER A 173 -15.80 21.39 0.37
CA SER A 173 -16.22 21.80 -0.97
C SER A 173 -16.90 20.65 -1.71
N SER A 174 -18.01 20.95 -2.38
CA SER A 174 -18.72 20.06 -3.32
C SER A 174 -18.30 20.29 -4.79
N GLY A 175 -17.60 21.39 -5.09
CA GLY A 175 -17.06 21.64 -6.43
C GLY A 175 -15.84 20.77 -6.71
N GLY A 176 -15.89 19.98 -7.79
CA GLY A 176 -14.77 19.15 -8.24
C GLY A 176 -13.71 19.94 -9.00
N PHE A 177 -12.46 19.48 -8.94
CA PHE A 177 -11.32 20.14 -9.61
C PHE A 177 -10.67 19.17 -10.58
N ASN A 178 -10.39 19.62 -11.80
CA ASN A 178 -9.74 18.81 -12.82
C ASN A 178 -8.45 19.47 -13.28
N LEU A 179 -7.33 18.77 -13.11
CA LEU A 179 -6.04 19.18 -13.64
C LEU A 179 -5.50 18.05 -14.49
N SER A 180 -5.08 18.37 -15.71
CA SER A 180 -4.49 17.36 -16.59
C SER A 180 -3.38 17.88 -17.50
N ASN A 181 -2.43 16.99 -17.84
CA ASN A 181 -1.28 17.26 -18.70
C ASN A 181 -0.40 18.44 -18.21
N LEU A 182 -0.33 18.56 -16.89
CA LEU A 182 0.34 19.55 -16.04
C LEU A 182 1.77 19.18 -15.60
N GLN A 183 2.81 20.01 -15.78
CA GLN A 183 3.93 20.02 -14.82
C GLN A 183 3.86 21.17 -13.84
N ILE A 184 4.21 20.89 -12.59
CA ILE A 184 4.41 21.86 -11.53
C ILE A 184 5.83 21.69 -11.00
N ILE A 185 6.67 22.71 -11.19
CA ILE A 185 8.08 22.69 -10.78
C ILE A 185 8.28 23.70 -9.66
N GLY A 186 8.66 23.20 -8.47
CA GLY A 186 8.98 24.03 -7.30
C GLY A 186 10.38 24.66 -7.36
N ASN A 187 11.23 24.25 -8.30
CA ASN A 187 12.57 24.79 -8.55
C ASN A 187 13.48 24.81 -7.29
N GLY A 188 13.35 23.78 -6.44
CA GLY A 188 14.11 23.63 -5.20
C GLY A 188 13.76 24.64 -4.11
N LYS A 189 12.68 25.41 -4.27
CA LYS A 189 12.16 26.37 -3.29
C LYS A 189 11.44 25.66 -2.16
N ILE A 190 11.38 26.32 -1.00
CA ILE A 190 10.52 25.92 0.12
C ILE A 190 9.09 26.28 -0.27
N ILE A 191 8.42 25.36 -0.95
CA ILE A 191 7.02 25.44 -1.37
C ILE A 191 6.53 24.02 -1.67
N SER A 192 5.25 23.75 -1.45
CA SER A 192 4.63 22.51 -1.92
C SER A 192 4.24 22.59 -3.41
N GLY A 193 4.02 21.47 -4.08
CA GLY A 193 3.57 21.48 -5.48
C GLY A 193 2.08 21.78 -5.61
N LEU A 194 1.27 20.92 -5.00
CA LEU A 194 -0.19 21.04 -4.94
C LEU A 194 -0.68 20.84 -3.51
N SER A 195 -1.44 21.81 -2.99
CA SER A 195 -2.08 21.72 -1.67
C SER A 195 -3.59 21.78 -1.83
N ILE A 196 -4.28 20.72 -1.40
CA ILE A 196 -5.73 20.59 -1.50
C ILE A 196 -6.29 20.45 -0.08
N LYS A 197 -7.19 21.37 0.29
CA LYS A 197 -7.81 21.37 1.60
C LYS A 197 -9.33 21.33 1.46
N TYR A 198 -10.00 20.54 2.30
CA TYR A 198 -11.46 20.53 2.42
C TYR A 198 -12.20 20.41 1.08
N ALA A 199 -11.83 19.43 0.24
CA ALA A 199 -12.39 19.32 -1.10
C ALA A 199 -12.72 17.89 -1.52
N GLY A 200 -13.81 17.71 -2.25
CA GLY A 200 -14.19 16.46 -2.90
C GLY A 200 -13.94 16.47 -4.40
N TYR A 201 -14.00 15.29 -5.02
CA TYR A 201 -14.07 15.13 -6.47
C TYR A 201 -12.89 15.74 -7.23
N ILE A 202 -11.67 15.60 -6.70
CA ILE A 202 -10.45 16.01 -7.38
C ILE A 202 -10.07 14.95 -8.41
N GLN A 203 -9.74 15.39 -9.62
CA GLN A 203 -9.25 14.57 -10.71
C GLN A 203 -7.91 15.12 -11.19
N LEU A 204 -6.83 14.38 -10.92
CA LEU A 204 -5.51 14.64 -11.50
C LEU A 204 -5.22 13.56 -12.53
N LYS A 205 -4.86 13.96 -13.75
CA LYS A 205 -4.50 13.03 -14.83
C LYS A 205 -3.24 13.47 -15.55
N ASN A 206 -2.21 12.62 -15.58
CA ASN A 206 -0.94 12.91 -16.25
C ASN A 206 -0.37 14.25 -15.74
N ILE A 207 -0.07 14.28 -14.44
CA ILE A 207 0.48 15.45 -13.74
C ILE A 207 1.86 15.06 -13.20
N SER A 208 2.85 15.93 -13.39
CA SER A 208 4.17 15.80 -12.75
C SER A 208 4.39 16.94 -11.76
N ILE A 209 4.84 16.60 -10.55
CA ILE A 209 5.19 17.56 -9.50
C ILE A 209 6.64 17.34 -9.11
N LEU A 210 7.48 18.34 -9.36
CA LEU A 210 8.92 18.18 -9.35
C LEU A 210 9.62 19.22 -8.46
N TYR A 211 10.62 18.77 -7.71
CA TYR A 211 11.61 19.61 -7.01
C TYR A 211 11.02 20.62 -6.01
N CYS A 212 10.00 20.22 -5.25
CA CYS A 212 9.39 21.01 -4.18
C CYS A 212 10.05 20.69 -2.83
N LYS A 213 10.71 21.65 -2.15
CA LYS A 213 11.13 21.46 -0.73
C LYS A 213 9.96 21.66 0.24
N GLY A 214 8.78 21.22 -0.16
CA GLY A 214 7.53 21.07 0.57
C GLY A 214 6.94 19.71 0.23
N ALA A 215 5.64 19.49 0.44
CA ALA A 215 5.00 18.30 -0.11
C ALA A 215 4.92 18.40 -1.64
N GLY A 216 5.06 17.30 -2.36
CA GLY A 216 4.64 17.28 -3.77
C GLY A 216 3.11 17.42 -3.83
N LEU A 217 2.44 16.55 -3.08
CA LEU A 217 1.00 16.57 -2.88
C LEU A 217 0.65 16.62 -1.39
N TYR A 218 0.01 17.70 -0.97
CA TYR A 218 -0.55 17.84 0.37
C TYR A 218 -2.08 17.75 0.31
N LEU A 219 -2.65 16.76 1.01
CA LEU A 219 -4.09 16.53 1.11
C LEU A 219 -4.53 16.68 2.55
N ASP A 220 -5.47 17.59 2.78
CA ASP A 220 -6.04 17.84 4.08
C ASP A 220 -7.56 17.78 3.97
N LYS A 221 -8.13 16.69 4.48
CA LYS A 221 -9.55 16.39 4.35
C LYS A 221 -10.06 16.45 2.91
N VAL A 222 -9.52 15.56 2.08
CA VAL A 222 -9.93 15.35 0.69
C VAL A 222 -10.76 14.09 0.56
N GLN A 223 -11.80 14.10 -0.28
CA GLN A 223 -12.65 12.91 -0.48
C GLN A 223 -12.95 12.59 -1.94
N ASP A 224 -13.32 11.35 -2.21
CA ASP A 224 -13.86 10.87 -3.50
C ASP A 224 -13.05 11.31 -4.73
N SER A 225 -11.73 11.13 -4.65
CA SER A 225 -10.78 11.72 -5.60
C SER A 225 -9.94 10.68 -6.33
N TYR A 226 -9.52 11.03 -7.54
CA TYR A 226 -8.80 10.18 -8.48
C TYR A 226 -7.49 10.86 -8.92
N PHE A 227 -6.39 10.13 -8.76
CA PHE A 227 -5.03 10.56 -9.09
C PHE A 227 -4.42 9.51 -10.03
N ASN A 228 -4.42 9.78 -11.33
CA ASN A 228 -3.99 8.81 -12.35
C ASN A 228 -2.79 9.34 -13.13
N PHE A 229 -1.73 8.53 -13.26
CA PHE A 229 -0.45 8.98 -13.81
C PHE A 229 0.05 10.25 -13.11
N LEU A 230 0.06 10.21 -11.78
CA LEU A 230 0.65 11.27 -10.96
C LEU A 230 2.12 10.93 -10.70
N GLU A 231 3.00 11.78 -11.19
CA GLU A 231 4.43 11.73 -10.96
C GLU A 231 4.82 12.73 -9.86
N ILE A 232 5.58 12.27 -8.87
CA ILE A 232 6.08 13.12 -7.78
C ILE A 232 7.56 12.84 -7.59
N GLN A 233 8.40 13.83 -7.88
CA GLN A 233 9.85 13.67 -7.79
C GLN A 233 10.56 14.82 -7.07
N GLY A 234 11.65 14.51 -6.38
CA GLY A 234 12.46 15.52 -5.71
C GLY A 234 11.69 16.33 -4.66
N CYS A 235 10.65 15.75 -4.05
CA CYS A 235 9.78 16.43 -3.11
C CYS A 235 10.07 16.04 -1.65
N GLY A 236 9.60 16.86 -0.69
CA GLY A 236 9.63 16.59 0.75
C GLY A 236 10.31 17.68 1.58
N ARG A 237 9.87 17.82 2.85
CA ARG A 237 10.42 18.76 3.82
C ARG A 237 10.94 18.09 5.10
N SER A 238 12.14 18.46 5.52
CA SER A 238 12.72 18.11 6.83
C SER A 238 13.25 19.35 7.55
N ASN A 239 13.27 19.31 8.88
CA ASN A 239 13.96 20.31 9.72
C ASN A 239 15.44 19.96 9.96
N GLY A 240 15.91 18.81 9.46
CA GLY A 240 17.31 18.39 9.48
C GLY A 240 18.08 18.78 8.22
N SER A 241 19.32 18.31 8.12
CA SER A 241 20.17 18.52 6.94
C SER A 241 19.78 17.60 5.80
N TYR A 242 19.54 18.16 4.62
CA TYR A 242 19.29 17.40 3.38
C TYR A 242 20.53 16.63 2.88
N ASN A 243 21.71 16.94 3.42
CA ASN A 243 22.96 16.24 3.14
C ASN A 243 23.26 15.13 4.17
N SER A 244 22.35 14.89 5.13
CA SER A 244 22.50 13.85 6.14
C SER A 244 21.43 12.78 5.94
N TYR A 245 21.88 11.57 5.59
CA TYR A 245 21.01 10.41 5.47
C TYR A 245 20.17 10.18 6.73
N GLN A 246 20.82 10.22 7.89
CA GLN A 246 20.18 10.05 9.19
C GLN A 246 19.06 11.07 9.43
N ASP A 247 19.19 12.29 8.88
CA ASP A 247 18.21 13.34 9.07
C ASP A 247 17.00 13.18 8.15
N ILE A 248 17.23 12.88 6.86
CA ILE A 248 16.17 12.76 5.87
C ILE A 248 15.36 11.46 5.99
N THR A 249 15.89 10.45 6.69
CA THR A 249 15.16 9.20 7.02
C THR A 249 14.53 9.20 8.41
N ASN A 250 14.80 10.21 9.23
CA ASN A 250 14.26 10.28 10.58
C ASN A 250 12.84 10.86 10.58
N THR A 251 11.86 10.02 10.91
CA THR A 251 10.44 10.41 10.95
C THR A 251 10.13 11.53 11.93
N SER A 252 10.96 11.76 12.96
CA SER A 252 10.80 12.90 13.89
C SER A 252 11.34 14.23 13.34
N LYS A 253 12.13 14.19 12.26
CA LYS A 253 12.63 15.38 11.55
C LYS A 253 11.81 15.72 10.30
N MET A 254 11.01 14.77 9.81
CA MET A 254 10.07 15.00 8.72
C MET A 254 9.06 16.08 9.11
N MET A 255 8.90 17.08 8.24
CA MET A 255 7.91 18.15 8.37
C MET A 255 6.74 17.89 7.42
N LEU A 256 7.04 17.65 6.15
CA LEU A 256 6.07 17.28 5.11
C LEU A 256 6.65 16.13 4.29
N ALA A 257 5.83 15.11 4.07
CA ALA A 257 6.17 14.00 3.19
C ALA A 257 5.94 14.41 1.72
N PRO A 258 6.58 13.75 0.75
CA PRO A 258 6.29 13.93 -0.68
C PRO A 258 4.79 13.82 -1.00
N VAL A 259 4.14 12.78 -0.47
CA VAL A 259 2.68 12.65 -0.43
C VAL A 259 2.24 12.68 1.03
N HIS A 260 1.52 13.72 1.42
CA HIS A 260 1.16 13.98 2.80
C HIS A 260 -0.37 14.06 2.93
N ILE A 261 -0.97 13.05 3.57
CA ILE A 261 -2.41 12.90 3.73
C ILE A 261 -2.75 13.02 5.20
N ILE A 262 -3.54 14.04 5.55
CA ILE A 262 -4.03 14.26 6.92
C ILE A 262 -5.49 14.71 6.89
N SER A 263 -6.08 14.84 8.07
CA SER A 263 -7.19 15.75 8.28
C SER A 263 -6.89 16.69 9.46
N THR A 264 -7.17 17.97 9.27
CA THR A 264 -7.32 18.94 10.35
C THR A 264 -8.79 19.19 10.73
N MET A 265 -9.73 18.54 10.03
CA MET A 265 -11.15 18.53 10.40
C MET A 265 -11.38 17.47 11.47
N ALA A 266 -11.98 17.86 12.59
CA ALA A 266 -12.27 16.93 13.68
C ALA A 266 -13.27 15.85 13.23
N ASP A 267 -12.99 14.60 13.60
CA ASP A 267 -13.83 13.42 13.35
C ASP A 267 -14.19 13.13 11.89
N ASP A 268 -13.54 13.78 10.94
CA ASP A 268 -13.81 13.60 9.51
C ASP A 268 -12.49 13.54 8.73
N GLU A 269 -12.10 12.32 8.37
CA GLU A 269 -10.82 12.02 7.77
C GLU A 269 -10.84 12.15 6.23
N CYS A 270 -9.66 12.19 5.62
CA CYS A 270 -9.55 11.94 4.17
C CYS A 270 -10.22 10.61 3.82
N ASN A 271 -10.95 10.51 2.72
CA ASN A 271 -11.45 9.20 2.31
C ASN A 271 -11.65 9.03 0.82
N MET A 272 -11.72 7.77 0.40
CA MET A 272 -12.00 7.41 -0.98
C MET A 272 -10.99 8.01 -1.98
N LEU A 273 -9.70 7.97 -1.65
CA LEU A 273 -8.61 8.49 -2.49
C LEU A 273 -8.01 7.35 -3.32
N ARG A 274 -7.92 7.53 -4.64
CA ARG A 274 -7.46 6.47 -5.56
C ARG A 274 -6.26 6.95 -6.37
N PHE A 275 -5.10 6.41 -6.05
CA PHE A 275 -3.84 6.61 -6.77
C PHE A 275 -3.60 5.42 -7.69
N GLU A 276 -3.52 5.66 -9.00
CA GLU A 276 -3.36 4.62 -10.01
C GLU A 276 -2.27 4.98 -11.02
N ASN A 277 -1.44 3.99 -11.40
CA ASN A 277 -0.40 4.13 -12.43
C ASN A 277 0.60 5.27 -12.14
N CYS A 278 0.94 5.46 -10.86
CA CYS A 278 1.75 6.58 -10.40
C CYS A 278 3.25 6.25 -10.45
N GLN A 279 4.08 7.31 -10.44
CA GLN A 279 5.54 7.20 -10.33
C GLN A 279 6.05 8.16 -9.26
N TRP A 280 6.54 7.63 -8.13
CA TRP A 280 7.04 8.45 -7.04
C TRP A 280 8.52 8.19 -6.84
N GLU A 281 9.35 9.00 -7.48
CA GLU A 281 10.79 8.74 -7.64
C GLU A 281 11.65 9.83 -6.98
N ALA A 282 12.90 9.51 -6.63
CA ALA A 282 13.92 10.49 -6.25
C ALA A 282 13.48 11.50 -5.17
N ASN A 283 12.60 11.08 -4.26
CA ASN A 283 12.04 11.97 -3.25
C ASN A 283 13.04 12.23 -2.11
N LEU A 284 13.02 13.45 -1.58
CA LEU A 284 14.07 13.95 -0.69
C LEU A 284 13.99 13.36 0.72
N ILE A 285 12.77 13.09 1.19
CA ILE A 285 12.46 12.78 2.59
C ILE A 285 11.69 11.45 2.69
N SER A 286 11.99 10.67 3.74
CA SER A 286 11.21 9.50 4.15
C SER A 286 10.36 9.83 5.38
N PRO A 287 9.10 9.37 5.47
CA PRO A 287 8.41 8.48 4.52
C PRO A 287 8.02 9.18 3.20
N THR A 288 7.86 8.41 2.11
CA THR A 288 7.35 8.94 0.84
C THR A 288 5.85 9.24 0.91
N LEU A 289 5.08 8.34 1.50
CA LEU A 289 3.65 8.47 1.76
C LEU A 289 3.42 8.52 3.27
N TYR A 290 2.88 9.64 3.74
CA TYR A 290 2.47 9.81 5.12
C TYR A 290 0.94 9.89 5.21
N VAL A 291 0.36 9.09 6.09
CA VAL A 291 -1.08 9.07 6.37
C VAL A 291 -1.29 9.29 7.87
N ARG A 292 -2.03 10.34 8.22
CA ARG A 292 -2.54 10.56 9.58
C ARG A 292 -4.05 10.71 9.54
N GLY A 293 -4.73 9.57 9.68
CA GLY A 293 -6.16 9.47 9.47
C GLY A 293 -6.50 9.30 7.99
N GLY A 294 -7.47 8.43 7.71
CA GLY A 294 -7.93 8.16 6.35
C GLY A 294 -8.75 6.88 6.23
N LEU A 295 -9.75 6.87 5.35
CA LEU A 295 -10.59 5.69 5.06
C LEU A 295 -10.61 5.41 3.56
N GLY A 296 -10.33 4.18 3.12
CA GLY A 296 -10.26 3.88 1.69
C GLY A 296 -9.20 4.71 0.95
N ILE A 297 -7.93 4.57 1.34
CA ILE A 297 -6.80 5.11 0.57
C ILE A 297 -6.23 3.99 -0.30
N TRP A 298 -6.47 4.04 -1.61
CA TRP A 298 -5.99 3.04 -2.57
C TRP A 298 -4.78 3.54 -3.32
N VAL A 299 -3.72 2.73 -3.32
CA VAL A 299 -2.54 2.91 -4.16
C VAL A 299 -2.37 1.64 -4.99
N LYS A 300 -2.44 1.79 -6.31
CA LYS A 300 -2.39 0.69 -7.27
C LYS A 300 -1.41 0.97 -8.41
N ASN A 301 -0.65 -0.06 -8.80
CA ASN A 301 0.29 0.01 -9.92
C ASN A 301 1.24 1.22 -9.77
N LEU A 302 1.95 1.24 -8.64
CA LEU A 302 2.88 2.32 -8.30
C LEU A 302 4.30 1.83 -8.54
N HIS A 303 5.07 2.60 -9.31
CA HIS A 303 6.52 2.51 -9.32
C HIS A 303 7.10 3.54 -8.34
N MET A 304 7.95 3.09 -7.43
CA MET A 304 8.59 3.93 -6.42
C MET A 304 10.05 3.53 -6.24
N GLU A 305 10.91 4.52 -6.23
CA GLU A 305 12.37 4.35 -6.16
C GLU A 305 13.04 5.64 -5.70
N HIS A 306 14.29 5.56 -5.26
CA HIS A 306 15.06 6.75 -4.91
C HIS A 306 16.09 7.15 -5.99
N ARG A 307 16.40 6.26 -6.95
CA ARG A 307 17.22 6.38 -8.19
C ARG A 307 18.27 7.49 -8.22
N ASP A 308 17.86 8.76 -8.26
CA ASP A 308 18.77 9.92 -8.43
C ASP A 308 18.59 11.02 -7.35
N GLY A 309 17.79 10.78 -6.32
CA GLY A 309 17.55 11.73 -5.23
C GLY A 309 18.68 11.76 -4.18
N PRO A 310 18.74 12.78 -3.30
CA PRO A 310 19.68 12.81 -2.19
C PRO A 310 19.64 11.53 -1.36
N LEU A 311 18.47 10.91 -1.23
CA LEU A 311 18.35 9.65 -0.53
C LEU A 311 19.15 8.53 -1.21
N ALA A 312 19.07 8.34 -2.53
CA ALA A 312 19.87 7.33 -3.24
C ALA A 312 21.38 7.61 -3.16
N MET A 313 21.80 8.87 -3.36
CA MET A 313 23.21 9.26 -3.26
C MET A 313 23.78 9.04 -1.84
N LEU A 314 22.98 9.30 -0.81
CA LEU A 314 23.38 9.17 0.59
C LEU A 314 23.19 7.74 1.15
N LEU A 315 22.28 6.96 0.57
CA LEU A 315 22.12 5.52 0.84
C LEU A 315 23.41 4.78 0.47
N GLY A 316 24.00 5.07 -0.70
CA GLY A 316 25.13 4.28 -1.21
C GLY A 316 24.77 2.78 -1.22
N ASN A 317 25.62 1.94 -0.61
CA ASN A 317 25.36 0.50 -0.42
C ASN A 317 24.60 0.16 0.89
N ASN A 318 24.03 1.14 1.60
CA ASN A 318 23.33 0.92 2.87
C ASN A 318 21.89 0.44 2.61
N PRO A 319 21.55 -0.83 2.90
CA PRO A 319 20.26 -1.40 2.49
C PRO A 319 19.07 -0.95 3.36
N ASN A 320 19.28 -0.14 4.40
CA ASN A 320 18.36 -0.16 5.56
C ASN A 320 18.02 1.20 6.21
N ALA A 321 17.51 2.16 5.44
CA ALA A 321 16.61 3.20 5.97
C ALA A 321 15.90 3.96 4.84
N SER A 322 14.65 3.62 4.59
CA SER A 322 13.63 4.52 4.09
C SER A 322 12.28 3.83 4.31
N ILE A 323 11.23 4.62 4.46
CA ILE A 323 9.87 4.14 4.67
C ILE A 323 9.07 4.56 3.44
N PHE A 324 8.37 3.62 2.81
CA PHE A 324 7.39 3.99 1.79
C PHE A 324 6.16 4.61 2.47
N LEU A 325 5.38 3.79 3.19
CA LEU A 325 4.16 4.22 3.88
C LEU A 325 4.39 4.34 5.39
N TYR A 326 4.16 5.52 5.95
CA TYR A 326 3.99 5.71 7.38
C TYR A 326 2.52 6.00 7.73
N MET A 327 1.88 5.07 8.42
CA MET A 327 0.56 5.24 9.03
C MET A 327 0.70 5.70 10.48
N ASN A 328 0.54 7.00 10.72
CA ASN A 328 0.61 7.60 12.04
C ASN A 328 -0.80 7.81 12.61
N ASN A 329 -1.05 7.34 13.84
CA ASN A 329 -2.33 7.40 14.56
C ASN A 329 -3.49 6.53 14.03
N SER A 330 -3.91 6.68 12.77
CA SER A 330 -5.01 5.90 12.19
C SER A 330 -4.94 5.85 10.65
N GLY A 331 -5.56 4.84 10.03
CA GLY A 331 -5.80 4.82 8.59
C GLY A 331 -6.29 3.47 8.04
N GLU A 332 -6.96 3.49 6.89
CA GLU A 332 -7.25 2.32 6.07
C GLU A 332 -6.60 2.48 4.70
N VAL A 333 -5.57 1.66 4.43
CA VAL A 333 -4.76 1.77 3.21
C VAL A 333 -4.72 0.44 2.47
N PHE A 334 -4.92 0.51 1.16
CA PHE A 334 -4.86 -0.61 0.23
C PHE A 334 -3.69 -0.40 -0.73
N LEU A 335 -2.73 -1.33 -0.70
CA LEU A 335 -1.56 -1.38 -1.56
C LEU A 335 -1.70 -2.57 -2.51
N ASN A 336 -1.70 -2.31 -3.81
CA ASN A 336 -1.80 -3.34 -4.84
C ASN A 336 -0.78 -3.11 -5.95
N GLU A 337 -0.02 -4.14 -6.34
CA GLU A 337 0.94 -4.04 -7.45
C GLU A 337 1.92 -2.87 -7.27
N ILE A 338 2.50 -2.79 -6.07
CA ILE A 338 3.52 -1.79 -5.73
C ILE A 338 4.90 -2.35 -6.04
N GLN A 339 5.69 -1.59 -6.78
CA GLN A 339 7.11 -1.82 -6.94
C GLN A 339 7.87 -0.71 -6.21
N ALA A 340 8.15 -0.94 -4.92
CA ALA A 340 8.94 -0.04 -4.10
C ALA A 340 10.36 -0.58 -3.96
N SER A 341 11.32 0.08 -4.60
CA SER A 341 12.74 -0.25 -4.50
C SER A 341 13.44 0.64 -3.47
N GLU A 342 14.54 0.14 -2.90
CA GLU A 342 15.38 0.91 -1.95
C GLU A 342 14.64 1.34 -0.67
N VAL A 343 13.64 0.56 -0.27
CA VAL A 343 12.87 0.75 0.97
C VAL A 343 13.18 -0.31 2.01
N LYS A 344 13.47 0.15 3.24
CA LYS A 344 13.57 -0.75 4.39
C LYS A 344 12.19 -1.21 4.83
N SER A 345 11.24 -0.28 4.93
CA SER A 345 9.88 -0.58 5.35
C SER A 345 8.93 -0.21 4.22
N LEU A 346 8.21 -1.19 3.70
CA LEU A 346 7.06 -0.92 2.85
C LEU A 346 5.97 -0.22 3.67
N VAL A 347 5.72 -0.72 4.89
CA VAL A 347 4.74 -0.14 5.82
C VAL A 347 5.34 -0.04 7.21
N TYR A 348 5.28 1.16 7.79
CA TYR A 348 5.52 1.40 9.20
C TYR A 348 4.26 2.01 9.82
N ALA A 349 3.73 1.40 10.88
CA ALA A 349 2.49 1.84 11.50
C ALA A 349 2.66 2.00 13.03
N THR A 350 2.08 3.07 13.58
CA THR A 350 2.13 3.37 15.03
C THR A 350 0.76 3.57 15.66
N GLY A 351 -0.33 3.30 14.94
CA GLY A 351 -1.69 3.66 15.32
C GLY A 351 -2.75 2.58 15.02
N TYR A 352 -4.03 2.94 15.14
CA TYR A 352 -5.13 2.08 14.74
C TYR A 352 -5.18 1.91 13.23
N GLY A 353 -5.93 0.91 12.75
CA GLY A 353 -6.34 0.89 11.36
C GLY A 353 -6.17 -0.45 10.67
N VAL A 354 -6.09 -0.39 9.34
CA VAL A 354 -6.04 -1.56 8.49
C VAL A 354 -5.09 -1.31 7.32
N VAL A 355 -4.26 -2.30 7.02
CA VAL A 355 -3.50 -2.33 5.78
C VAL A 355 -3.81 -3.61 5.00
N TYR A 356 -4.13 -3.44 3.71
CA TYR A 356 -4.25 -4.52 2.74
C TYR A 356 -3.09 -4.41 1.76
N VAL A 357 -2.28 -5.46 1.63
CA VAL A 357 -1.16 -5.49 0.67
C VAL A 357 -1.31 -6.72 -0.22
N THR A 358 -1.32 -6.50 -1.52
CA THR A 358 -1.59 -7.56 -2.51
C THR A 358 -0.69 -7.44 -3.73
N ASN A 359 -0.19 -8.57 -4.23
CA ASN A 359 0.64 -8.64 -5.44
C ASN A 359 1.90 -7.75 -5.39
N VAL A 360 2.51 -7.61 -4.21
CA VAL A 360 3.72 -6.80 -4.00
C VAL A 360 4.94 -7.70 -3.86
N ASN A 361 5.96 -7.48 -4.69
CA ASN A 361 7.15 -8.32 -4.71
C ASN A 361 8.43 -7.51 -4.49
N ARG A 362 9.37 -8.10 -3.74
CA ARG A 362 10.71 -7.56 -3.45
C ARG A 362 10.69 -6.17 -2.83
N ALA A 363 9.72 -5.92 -1.95
CA ALA A 363 9.62 -4.69 -1.16
C ALA A 363 10.13 -4.91 0.29
N GLY A 364 10.17 -3.82 1.06
CA GLY A 364 10.65 -3.82 2.44
C GLY A 364 9.69 -4.45 3.47
N ASP A 365 10.01 -4.23 4.74
CA ASP A 365 9.34 -4.77 5.91
C ASP A 365 7.91 -4.27 6.08
N ILE A 366 7.10 -5.05 6.82
CA ILE A 366 5.86 -4.57 7.44
C ILE A 366 6.08 -4.50 8.96
N THR A 367 5.94 -3.31 9.52
CA THR A 367 6.13 -3.07 10.96
C THR A 367 4.92 -2.36 11.57
N HIS A 368 4.43 -2.91 12.70
CA HIS A 368 3.53 -2.20 13.60
C HIS A 368 4.15 -2.16 15.00
N ASN A 369 4.42 -0.95 15.53
CA ASN A 369 5.32 -0.77 16.68
C ASN A 369 4.64 -0.20 17.95
N THR A 370 3.31 -0.22 18.02
CA THR A 370 2.58 0.36 19.17
C THR A 370 1.64 -0.66 19.82
N SER A 371 1.57 -0.68 21.15
CA SER A 371 0.60 -1.48 21.91
C SER A 371 -0.70 -0.72 22.21
N GLY A 372 -1.82 -1.42 22.38
CA GLY A 372 -3.13 -0.83 22.68
C GLY A 372 -3.82 -0.18 21.46
N LYS A 373 -3.27 -0.37 20.26
CA LYS A 373 -3.76 0.22 19.00
C LYS A 373 -4.11 -0.90 18.04
N PHE A 374 -5.39 -1.29 18.01
CA PHE A 374 -5.85 -2.39 17.18
C PHE A 374 -5.56 -2.13 15.70
N PHE A 375 -4.80 -3.03 15.09
CA PHE A 375 -4.32 -2.88 13.72
C PHE A 375 -4.49 -4.19 12.94
N ASN A 376 -5.20 -4.15 11.82
CA ASN A 376 -5.36 -5.33 10.96
C ASN A 376 -4.36 -5.31 9.82
N VAL A 377 -3.76 -6.45 9.55
CA VAL A 377 -2.84 -6.67 8.44
C VAL A 377 -3.39 -7.79 7.57
N PHE A 378 -3.68 -7.48 6.31
CA PHE A 378 -4.09 -8.44 5.30
C PHE A 378 -3.04 -8.49 4.19
N LEU A 379 -2.38 -9.64 4.02
CA LEU A 379 -1.35 -9.83 3.00
C LEU A 379 -1.72 -11.00 2.10
N ASN A 380 -1.66 -10.82 0.78
CA ASN A 380 -1.89 -11.89 -0.19
C ASN A 380 -0.94 -11.79 -1.38
N SER A 381 -0.33 -12.91 -1.80
CA SER A 381 0.54 -12.94 -2.99
C SER A 381 1.69 -11.93 -2.91
N CYS A 382 2.36 -11.86 -1.76
CA CYS A 382 3.43 -10.88 -1.51
C CYS A 382 4.77 -11.54 -1.24
N TRP A 383 5.86 -10.96 -1.76
CA TRP A 383 7.24 -11.29 -1.39
C TRP A 383 7.91 -10.08 -0.74
N LEU A 384 8.00 -10.09 0.59
CA LEU A 384 8.53 -8.98 1.40
C LEU A 384 9.73 -9.44 2.25
N GLN A 385 10.34 -8.49 2.97
CA GLN A 385 11.43 -8.74 3.92
C GLN A 385 10.87 -9.20 5.29
N ASP A 386 11.19 -8.48 6.38
CA ASP A 386 10.79 -8.88 7.73
C ASP A 386 9.38 -8.39 8.08
N ILE A 387 8.71 -9.17 8.93
CA ILE A 387 7.43 -8.82 9.55
C ILE A 387 7.64 -8.62 11.05
N ASN A 388 7.34 -7.42 11.55
CA ASN A 388 7.55 -7.03 12.95
C ASN A 388 6.23 -6.53 13.56
N PHE A 389 5.60 -7.35 14.39
CA PHE A 389 4.30 -7.07 14.97
C PHE A 389 4.34 -6.85 16.48
N SER A 390 3.70 -5.76 16.90
CA SER A 390 3.35 -5.53 18.30
C SER A 390 2.20 -6.45 18.76
N THR A 391 1.85 -6.32 20.03
CA THR A 391 0.75 -7.04 20.68
C THR A 391 -0.60 -6.81 20.02
N SER A 392 -0.76 -5.70 19.29
CA SER A 392 -2.07 -5.19 18.87
C SER A 392 -2.50 -5.57 17.46
N VAL A 393 -1.65 -6.36 16.79
CA VAL A 393 -1.88 -6.76 15.41
C VAL A 393 -2.87 -7.93 15.35
N LYS A 394 -3.78 -7.89 14.38
CA LYS A 394 -4.48 -9.06 13.85
C LYS A 394 -4.00 -9.30 12.43
N ALA A 395 -3.54 -10.50 12.12
CA ALA A 395 -2.94 -10.82 10.82
C ALA A 395 -3.76 -11.89 10.07
N MET A 396 -4.03 -11.62 8.80
CA MET A 396 -4.50 -12.60 7.83
C MET A 396 -3.57 -12.59 6.64
N ILE A 397 -2.69 -13.60 6.56
CA ILE A 397 -1.61 -13.64 5.58
C ILE A 397 -1.71 -14.93 4.79
N THR A 398 -1.68 -14.84 3.47
CA THR A 398 -1.77 -16.03 2.61
C THR A 398 -0.91 -15.91 1.36
N ASN A 399 -0.37 -17.04 0.88
CA ASN A 399 0.41 -17.10 -0.37
C ASN A 399 1.57 -16.08 -0.40
N CYS A 400 2.34 -16.01 0.69
CA CYS A 400 3.40 -15.01 0.85
C CYS A 400 4.80 -15.61 0.98
N ARG A 401 5.82 -14.77 0.82
CA ARG A 401 7.21 -15.08 1.16
C ARG A 401 7.79 -13.94 1.99
N PHE A 402 8.37 -14.28 3.14
CA PHE A 402 9.02 -13.35 4.06
C PHE A 402 10.43 -13.81 4.42
N ALA A 403 11.26 -12.86 4.83
CA ALA A 403 12.52 -13.16 5.51
C ALA A 403 12.20 -13.74 6.89
N SER A 404 11.78 -12.91 7.85
CA SER A 404 11.48 -13.34 9.22
C SER A 404 10.11 -12.87 9.69
N LEU A 405 9.59 -13.52 10.74
CA LEU A 405 8.44 -13.04 11.51
C LEU A 405 8.88 -12.85 12.97
N ARG A 406 8.65 -11.66 13.52
CA ARG A 406 8.82 -11.34 14.94
C ARG A 406 7.51 -10.80 15.48
N TRP A 407 6.94 -11.51 16.45
CA TRP A 407 5.67 -11.14 17.05
C TRP A 407 5.70 -11.41 18.56
N SER A 408 5.64 -10.35 19.35
CA SER A 408 5.64 -10.47 20.81
C SER A 408 4.24 -10.20 21.39
N TYR A 409 3.82 -11.04 22.34
CA TYR A 409 2.54 -10.95 23.06
C TYR A 409 1.30 -10.81 22.16
N PRO A 410 1.07 -11.72 21.21
CA PRO A 410 -0.08 -11.67 20.31
C PRO A 410 -1.41 -11.68 21.07
N SER A 411 -2.29 -10.72 20.74
CA SER A 411 -3.56 -10.50 21.45
C SER A 411 -4.80 -10.66 20.57
N TYR A 412 -4.66 -11.02 19.29
CA TYR A 412 -5.79 -11.22 18.38
C TYR A 412 -5.69 -12.51 17.55
N PRO A 413 -6.82 -13.21 17.32
CA PRO A 413 -6.84 -14.40 16.49
C PRO A 413 -6.38 -14.10 15.06
N SER A 414 -5.42 -14.89 14.57
CA SER A 414 -4.72 -14.62 13.32
C SER A 414 -4.43 -15.91 12.56
N THR A 415 -4.34 -15.80 11.24
CA THR A 415 -4.07 -16.94 10.36
C THR A 415 -2.97 -16.56 9.37
N ILE A 416 -1.97 -17.42 9.25
CA ILE A 416 -0.90 -17.34 8.26
C ILE A 416 -0.92 -18.65 7.49
N SER A 417 -1.19 -18.61 6.19
CA SER A 417 -1.34 -19.79 5.35
C SER A 417 -0.46 -19.77 4.11
N ALA A 418 -0.05 -20.95 3.62
CA ALA A 418 0.69 -21.09 2.36
C ALA A 418 1.87 -20.10 2.23
N THR A 419 2.59 -19.87 3.33
CA THR A 419 3.61 -18.81 3.43
C THR A 419 4.99 -19.41 3.66
N GLN A 420 5.99 -18.89 2.95
CA GLN A 420 7.39 -19.29 3.09
C GLN A 420 8.17 -18.28 3.94
N PHE A 421 8.90 -18.77 4.93
CA PHE A 421 9.83 -18.01 5.76
C PHE A 421 11.27 -18.50 5.53
N SER A 422 12.13 -17.64 4.97
CA SER A 422 13.55 -17.99 4.74
C SER A 422 14.45 -17.79 5.97
N GLY A 423 13.96 -17.06 6.97
CA GLY A 423 14.63 -16.77 8.22
C GLY A 423 13.91 -17.39 9.42
N VAL A 424 13.86 -16.64 10.52
CA VAL A 424 13.31 -17.11 11.80
C VAL A 424 11.86 -16.69 11.94
N VAL A 425 11.00 -17.64 12.30
CA VAL A 425 9.66 -17.38 12.84
C VAL A 425 9.74 -17.40 14.37
N ALA A 426 9.53 -16.23 14.97
CA ALA A 426 9.59 -16.01 16.42
C ALA A 426 8.31 -15.35 16.92
N VAL A 427 7.40 -16.16 17.46
CA VAL A 427 6.18 -15.72 18.13
C VAL A 427 6.30 -16.05 19.61
N ASN A 428 6.50 -15.01 20.43
CA ASN A 428 6.95 -15.17 21.79
C ASN A 428 6.11 -14.40 22.81
N ASN A 429 6.02 -15.00 24.00
CA ASN A 429 5.24 -14.57 25.16
C ASN A 429 3.73 -14.58 24.90
N ASP A 430 2.96 -14.75 25.97
CA ASP A 430 1.50 -14.74 25.89
C ASP A 430 0.95 -13.32 25.99
N GLY A 431 0.14 -12.91 24.99
CA GLY A 431 -0.74 -11.75 25.10
C GLY A 431 -2.05 -12.11 25.79
N SER A 432 -3.18 -11.53 25.37
CA SER A 432 -4.52 -11.85 25.91
C SER A 432 -5.05 -13.25 25.53
N ASN A 433 -4.17 -14.24 25.42
CA ASN A 433 -4.39 -15.63 25.10
C ASN A 433 -5.26 -15.88 23.85
N THR A 434 -4.72 -15.56 22.67
CA THR A 434 -5.42 -15.74 21.38
C THR A 434 -4.76 -16.78 20.48
N ARG A 435 -5.60 -17.48 19.70
CA ARG A 435 -5.20 -18.54 18.76
C ARG A 435 -4.53 -17.95 17.53
N ILE A 436 -3.31 -18.36 17.23
CA ILE A 436 -2.65 -18.10 15.94
C ILE A 436 -2.48 -19.41 15.20
N ASP A 437 -2.99 -19.47 13.97
CA ASP A 437 -2.87 -20.61 13.10
C ASP A 437 -1.83 -20.36 12.02
N PHE A 438 -0.88 -21.28 11.90
CA PHE A 438 -0.01 -21.42 10.74
C PHE A 438 -0.46 -22.65 9.95
N VAL A 439 -0.80 -22.48 8.68
CA VAL A 439 -1.37 -23.53 7.83
C VAL A 439 -0.53 -23.70 6.56
N ASP A 440 -0.04 -24.90 6.27
CA ASP A 440 0.72 -25.24 5.06
C ASP A 440 1.90 -24.30 4.78
N CYS A 441 2.60 -23.89 5.84
CA CYS A 441 3.71 -22.94 5.75
C CYS A 441 5.07 -23.66 5.64
N GLN A 442 6.04 -22.97 5.06
CA GLN A 442 7.41 -23.45 4.93
C GLN A 442 8.34 -22.60 5.79
N TYR A 443 9.24 -23.23 6.54
CA TYR A 443 10.10 -22.58 7.51
C TYR A 443 11.56 -22.98 7.33
N THR A 444 12.46 -22.03 7.57
CA THR A 444 13.87 -22.33 7.79
C THR A 444 14.15 -22.55 9.27
N THR A 445 13.59 -21.74 10.16
CA THR A 445 13.73 -21.94 11.61
C THR A 445 12.49 -21.44 12.33
N VAL A 446 12.04 -22.19 13.33
CA VAL A 446 10.96 -21.82 14.24
C VAL A 446 11.50 -21.75 15.67
N ASN A 447 11.21 -20.65 16.36
CA ASN A 447 11.53 -20.44 17.76
C ASN A 447 10.40 -19.66 18.46
N CYS A 448 9.42 -20.41 18.97
CA CYS A 448 8.21 -19.84 19.54
C CYS A 448 7.97 -20.36 20.97
N ASN A 449 7.34 -19.54 21.81
CA ASN A 449 6.99 -19.95 23.19
C ASN A 449 5.62 -19.45 23.68
N THR A 450 4.73 -19.05 22.77
CA THR A 450 3.36 -18.62 23.07
C THR A 450 2.40 -19.81 23.20
N SER A 451 1.50 -19.78 24.16
CA SER A 451 0.69 -20.90 24.59
C SER A 451 -0.37 -21.39 23.59
N ASN A 452 -0.83 -20.54 22.66
CA ASN A 452 -1.94 -20.83 21.74
C ASN A 452 -1.55 -20.76 20.24
N LEU A 453 -0.32 -21.16 19.88
CA LEU A 453 0.08 -21.30 18.47
C LEU A 453 -0.25 -22.70 17.96
N ARG A 454 -0.77 -22.77 16.73
CA ARG A 454 -1.11 -24.03 16.08
C ARG A 454 -0.47 -24.10 14.71
N PHE A 455 0.36 -25.11 14.49
CA PHE A 455 1.01 -25.39 13.21
C PHE A 455 0.29 -26.58 12.57
N PHE A 456 -0.24 -26.40 11.37
CA PHE A 456 -1.00 -27.40 10.61
C PHE A 456 -0.42 -27.57 9.21
N GLY A 457 0.19 -28.70 8.90
CA GLY A 457 0.74 -28.94 7.57
C GLY A 457 1.99 -28.09 7.27
N GLY A 458 2.78 -28.53 6.29
CA GLY A 458 3.95 -27.80 5.79
C GLY A 458 5.28 -28.41 6.22
N ARG A 459 6.35 -27.62 6.11
CA ARG A 459 7.73 -28.12 6.24
C ARG A 459 8.67 -27.15 6.94
N CYS A 460 9.52 -27.66 7.83
CA CYS A 460 10.63 -26.92 8.44
C CYS A 460 11.97 -27.58 8.06
N SER A 461 12.80 -26.89 7.28
CA SER A 461 14.10 -27.41 6.82
C SER A 461 15.20 -27.34 7.88
N GLY A 462 15.08 -26.44 8.86
CA GLY A 462 16.02 -26.29 9.97
C GLY A 462 15.39 -26.61 11.33
N ASN A 463 15.89 -25.94 12.37
CA ASN A 463 15.48 -26.22 13.75
C ASN A 463 14.06 -25.73 14.04
N PHE A 464 13.30 -26.58 14.72
CA PHE A 464 11.93 -26.30 15.15
C PHE A 464 11.86 -26.35 16.68
N THR A 465 11.73 -25.20 17.32
CA THR A 465 11.54 -25.07 18.77
C THR A 465 10.19 -24.43 19.06
N TYR A 466 9.33 -25.15 19.78
CA TYR A 466 8.05 -24.63 20.23
C TYR A 466 7.67 -25.12 21.63
N THR A 467 7.45 -24.18 22.55
CA THR A 467 6.96 -24.45 23.91
C THR A 467 5.59 -23.80 24.13
N SER A 468 4.56 -24.58 24.45
CA SER A 468 3.24 -24.08 24.85
C SER A 468 3.08 -24.23 26.36
N LYS A 469 3.07 -23.11 27.09
CA LYS A 469 2.95 -23.10 28.56
C LYS A 469 1.49 -23.03 28.99
N ASN A 470 0.85 -24.18 29.21
CA ASN A 470 -0.54 -24.28 29.69
C ASN A 470 -1.64 -23.81 28.71
N GLY A 471 -1.38 -23.80 27.39
CA GLY A 471 -2.38 -23.46 26.37
C GLY A 471 -2.71 -24.58 25.39
N LEU A 472 -3.56 -24.25 24.41
CA LEU A 472 -4.07 -25.15 23.35
C LEU A 472 -3.09 -25.31 22.17
N GLY A 473 -1.80 -25.06 22.38
CA GLY A 473 -0.79 -25.12 21.35
C GLY A 473 -0.67 -26.51 20.72
N SER A 474 -0.54 -26.57 19.40
CA SER A 474 -0.48 -27.83 18.65
C SER A 474 0.47 -27.78 17.46
N VAL A 475 1.07 -28.93 17.12
CA VAL A 475 1.86 -29.13 15.90
C VAL A 475 1.36 -30.38 15.21
N ILE A 476 0.76 -30.27 14.03
CA ILE A 476 0.09 -31.37 13.34
C ILE A 476 0.53 -31.42 11.88
N ASP A 477 0.90 -32.62 11.42
CA ASP A 477 1.28 -32.91 10.02
C ASP A 477 2.42 -32.02 9.49
N MET A 478 3.40 -31.75 10.35
CA MET A 478 4.61 -30.99 10.00
C MET A 478 5.74 -31.94 9.59
N ASP A 479 6.35 -31.71 8.43
CA ASP A 479 7.63 -32.32 8.04
C ASP A 479 8.79 -31.49 8.60
N ILE A 480 9.60 -32.06 9.50
CA ILE A 480 10.72 -31.35 10.13
C ILE A 480 12.02 -32.08 9.80
N GLU A 481 12.93 -31.43 9.10
CA GLU A 481 14.22 -32.03 8.70
C GLU A 481 15.33 -31.80 9.73
N GLY A 482 15.27 -30.69 10.47
CA GLY A 482 16.27 -30.32 11.49
C GLY A 482 16.00 -30.92 12.88
N THR A 483 16.47 -30.26 13.94
CA THR A 483 16.19 -30.69 15.31
C THR A 483 14.80 -30.19 15.75
N ALA A 484 13.99 -31.08 16.31
CA ALA A 484 12.67 -30.74 16.86
C ALA A 484 12.69 -30.75 18.39
N ASN A 485 12.45 -29.59 19.00
CA ASN A 485 12.27 -29.39 20.44
C ASN A 485 10.85 -28.88 20.70
N VAL A 486 9.94 -29.79 21.05
CA VAL A 486 8.50 -29.49 21.15
C VAL A 486 8.00 -29.86 22.55
N ASP A 487 7.43 -28.88 23.25
CA ASP A 487 6.88 -29.02 24.60
C ASP A 487 5.44 -28.49 24.60
N LEU A 488 4.46 -29.39 24.54
CA LEU A 488 3.04 -29.05 24.33
C LEU A 488 2.12 -29.82 25.26
N LEU A 489 1.04 -29.16 25.68
CA LEU A 489 -0.03 -29.78 26.45
C LEU A 489 -0.99 -30.62 25.58
N TYR A 490 -1.32 -30.19 24.35
CA TYR A 490 -2.40 -30.77 23.53
C TYR A 490 -1.97 -31.74 22.41
N GLY A 491 -0.67 -32.02 22.28
CA GLY A 491 -0.13 -33.09 21.44
C GLY A 491 0.60 -32.59 20.19
N CYS A 492 1.34 -33.50 19.56
CA CYS A 492 2.12 -33.25 18.35
C CYS A 492 2.00 -34.45 17.39
N SER A 493 1.94 -34.22 16.08
CA SER A 493 1.94 -35.28 15.05
C SER A 493 2.95 -34.91 13.96
N PHE A 494 3.88 -35.83 13.67
CA PHE A 494 5.00 -35.61 12.74
C PHE A 494 5.07 -36.73 11.69
N GLN A 495 5.55 -36.42 10.49
CA GLN A 495 5.80 -37.47 9.49
C GLN A 495 7.08 -38.25 9.82
N PRO A 496 7.06 -39.59 9.90
CA PRO A 496 8.24 -40.39 10.20
C PRO A 496 9.25 -40.37 9.04
N GLY A 497 10.52 -40.02 9.29
CA GLY A 497 11.57 -40.32 8.30
C GLY A 497 12.91 -39.60 8.40
N LYS A 498 13.05 -38.43 9.04
CA LYS A 498 14.31 -37.64 8.94
C LYS A 498 14.81 -36.92 10.19
N THR A 499 14.02 -36.84 11.26
CA THR A 499 14.25 -35.89 12.38
C THR A 499 14.89 -36.55 13.61
N LYS A 500 15.76 -35.82 14.33
CA LYS A 500 16.18 -36.16 15.71
C LYS A 500 15.28 -35.40 16.70
N TYR A 501 14.55 -36.13 17.56
CA TYR A 501 13.50 -35.57 18.41
C TYR A 501 13.91 -35.41 19.88
N THR A 502 13.67 -34.22 20.46
CA THR A 502 13.64 -34.00 21.91
C THR A 502 12.28 -33.39 22.29
N VAL A 503 11.24 -34.22 22.33
CA VAL A 503 9.92 -33.84 22.87
C VAL A 503 10.02 -33.76 24.40
N ALA A 504 9.41 -32.77 25.06
CA ALA A 504 9.29 -32.72 26.52
C ALA A 504 8.13 -33.62 27.00
N ARG A 505 8.37 -34.32 28.11
CA ARG A 505 7.97 -35.72 28.29
C ARG A 505 7.14 -35.90 29.56
N THR A 506 5.95 -36.53 29.50
CA THR A 506 5.23 -36.99 30.69
C THR A 506 4.96 -38.50 30.65
N ASN A 507 4.96 -39.16 31.82
CA ASN A 507 4.91 -40.61 32.01
C ASN A 507 3.48 -41.17 32.13
N ILE A 508 2.48 -40.42 31.67
CA ILE A 508 1.05 -40.70 31.86
C ILE A 508 0.36 -40.91 30.50
N SER A 509 -0.62 -41.81 30.48
CA SER A 509 -1.53 -42.07 29.35
C SER A 509 -2.20 -40.77 28.87
N PRO A 510 -2.58 -40.66 27.58
CA PRO A 510 -3.19 -39.43 27.06
C PRO A 510 -4.46 -39.08 27.85
N GLN A 511 -4.56 -37.84 28.29
CA GLN A 511 -5.77 -37.29 28.93
C GLN A 511 -6.42 -36.25 28.03
N GLU A 512 -7.74 -36.32 27.88
CA GLU A 512 -8.53 -35.20 27.37
C GLU A 512 -8.46 -34.05 28.37
N TYR A 513 -8.37 -32.80 27.89
CA TYR A 513 -8.31 -31.66 28.79
C TYR A 513 -9.70 -31.02 28.94
N GLY A 514 -10.33 -31.28 30.08
CA GLY A 514 -11.69 -30.82 30.37
C GLY A 514 -12.69 -31.35 29.33
N ASN A 515 -13.60 -30.48 28.87
CA ASN A 515 -14.64 -30.83 27.90
C ASN A 515 -14.20 -30.65 26.43
N ASN A 516 -12.94 -30.31 26.14
CA ASN A 516 -12.46 -30.06 24.78
C ASN A 516 -11.66 -31.27 24.25
N PRO A 517 -12.25 -32.09 23.37
CA PRO A 517 -11.55 -33.25 22.82
C PRO A 517 -10.38 -32.80 21.93
N ARG A 518 -9.24 -33.47 22.08
CA ARG A 518 -8.08 -33.26 21.19
C ARG A 518 -8.44 -33.57 19.72
N PRO A 519 -7.87 -32.87 18.73
CA PRO A 519 -8.14 -33.12 17.31
C PRO A 519 -7.84 -34.56 16.88
N ILE A 520 -8.66 -35.13 15.99
CA ILE A 520 -8.38 -36.40 15.32
C ILE A 520 -7.03 -36.29 14.58
N GLY A 521 -6.16 -37.28 14.73
CA GLY A 521 -4.79 -37.31 14.18
C GLY A 521 -3.70 -36.84 15.15
N SER A 522 -4.06 -36.30 16.32
CA SER A 522 -3.07 -35.92 17.35
C SER A 522 -2.30 -37.14 17.85
N GLU A 523 -0.97 -37.05 17.94
CA GLU A 523 -0.14 -38.11 18.53
C GLU A 523 0.40 -37.68 19.91
N TRP A 524 0.46 -38.62 20.84
CA TRP A 524 0.94 -38.43 22.22
C TRP A 524 2.05 -39.43 22.48
N PHE A 525 3.27 -39.00 22.82
CA PHE A 525 4.40 -39.92 22.96
C PHE A 525 4.58 -40.40 24.42
N ASN A 526 4.83 -41.70 24.60
CA ASN A 526 5.13 -42.31 25.91
C ASN A 526 6.62 -42.17 26.23
N THR A 527 6.92 -41.81 27.47
CA THR A 527 8.25 -41.37 27.88
C THR A 527 8.91 -42.31 28.89
N ALA A 528 8.13 -43.26 29.43
CA ALA A 528 8.66 -44.39 30.17
C ALA A 528 9.48 -45.34 29.27
N VAL A 529 9.31 -45.20 27.95
CA VAL A 529 9.94 -46.06 26.94
C VAL A 529 11.20 -45.37 26.41
N THR A 530 12.37 -45.84 26.83
CA THR A 530 13.66 -45.40 26.32
C THR A 530 14.27 -46.51 25.46
N GLY A 531 14.52 -46.22 24.18
CA GLY A 531 15.05 -47.21 23.23
C GLY A 531 14.01 -48.23 22.73
N ASP A 532 14.50 -49.31 22.12
CA ASP A 532 13.70 -50.32 21.43
C ASP A 532 13.09 -51.37 22.39
N GLN A 533 12.34 -50.93 23.41
CA GLN A 533 11.57 -51.84 24.25
C GLN A 533 10.37 -52.42 23.48
N GLU A 534 10.46 -53.70 23.17
CA GLU A 534 9.47 -54.45 22.41
C GLU A 534 8.10 -54.48 23.11
N GLY A 535 7.02 -54.19 22.37
CA GLY A 535 5.64 -54.19 22.91
C GLY A 535 5.29 -52.99 23.80
N ALA A 536 6.24 -52.09 24.04
CA ALA A 536 5.95 -50.85 24.73
C ALA A 536 5.09 -49.94 23.84
N ILE A 537 4.13 -49.24 24.44
CA ILE A 537 3.36 -48.21 23.72
C ILE A 537 4.27 -47.00 23.60
N TYR A 538 4.69 -46.61 22.40
CA TYR A 538 5.60 -45.48 22.15
C TYR A 538 4.85 -44.18 21.95
N SER A 539 3.61 -44.28 21.46
CA SER A 539 2.72 -43.15 21.34
C SER A 539 1.25 -43.61 21.37
N TRP A 540 0.32 -42.67 21.35
CA TRP A 540 -1.09 -42.91 21.10
C TRP A 540 -1.57 -41.92 20.04
N VAL A 541 -2.43 -42.34 19.13
CA VAL A 541 -3.03 -41.50 18.09
C VAL A 541 -4.51 -41.29 18.40
N LYS A 542 -4.96 -40.03 18.36
CA LYS A 542 -6.37 -39.68 18.53
C LYS A 542 -7.17 -40.03 17.27
N THR A 543 -8.17 -40.89 17.43
CA THR A 543 -9.13 -41.24 16.38
C THR A 543 -10.53 -40.73 16.71
N ALA A 544 -11.46 -40.82 15.76
CA ALA A 544 -12.88 -40.55 16.00
C ALA A 544 -13.46 -41.43 17.14
N ALA A 545 -12.88 -42.60 17.39
CA ALA A 545 -13.30 -43.54 18.43
C ALA A 545 -12.52 -43.41 19.76
N GLY A 546 -11.61 -42.43 19.88
CA GLY A 546 -10.76 -42.24 21.07
C GLY A 546 -9.26 -42.45 20.80
N TRP A 547 -8.46 -42.46 21.87
CA TRP A 547 -7.01 -42.69 21.80
C TRP A 547 -6.68 -44.14 21.50
N ARG A 548 -5.87 -44.37 20.47
CA ARG A 548 -5.37 -45.70 20.12
C ARG A 548 -3.86 -45.78 20.39
N PRO A 549 -3.38 -46.78 21.14
CA PRO A 549 -1.94 -46.95 21.36
C PRO A 549 -1.24 -47.31 20.04
N ASN A 550 -0.05 -46.76 19.86
CA ASN A 550 0.88 -47.01 18.79
C ASN A 550 2.18 -47.56 19.41
N SER A 551 2.54 -48.80 19.05
CA SER A 551 3.75 -49.48 19.53
C SER A 551 4.70 -49.73 18.36
N ARG A 552 5.99 -49.40 18.51
CA ARG A 552 7.02 -49.95 17.62
C ARG A 552 7.18 -51.44 17.94
N ILE A 553 7.18 -52.25 16.90
CA ILE A 553 7.53 -53.67 16.99
C ILE A 553 8.87 -53.84 16.27
N SER A 554 9.93 -54.08 17.04
CA SER A 554 11.28 -54.40 16.55
C SER A 554 11.41 -55.86 16.08
N ARG A 555 10.32 -56.64 16.00
CA ARG A 555 10.37 -58.04 15.51
C ARG A 555 10.68 -58.22 14.03
N PHE A 556 10.89 -57.14 13.28
CA PHE A 556 11.32 -57.18 11.90
C PHE A 556 12.86 -57.13 11.75
N GLY A 557 13.57 -57.86 12.62
CA GLY A 557 15.03 -58.07 12.62
C GLY A 557 15.81 -57.27 11.57
N THR A 558 16.54 -56.26 12.01
CA THR A 558 17.42 -55.40 11.19
C THR A 558 17.91 -56.04 9.88
N ASN A 559 17.61 -55.37 8.76
CA ASN A 559 18.08 -55.57 7.37
C ASN A 559 17.12 -56.25 6.37
N LEU A 560 15.85 -55.86 6.34
CA LEU A 560 15.01 -56.08 5.15
C LEU A 560 14.43 -54.75 4.65
N SER A 561 14.77 -54.39 3.40
CA SER A 561 14.30 -53.16 2.73
C SER A 561 12.82 -53.23 2.30
N SER A 562 12.20 -54.41 2.37
CA SER A 562 10.78 -54.67 2.11
C SER A 562 10.37 -56.02 2.73
N MET A 563 9.07 -56.20 2.99
CA MET A 563 8.48 -57.45 3.52
C MET A 563 7.14 -57.75 2.86
N THR A 564 6.85 -59.02 2.63
CA THR A 564 5.56 -59.50 2.12
C THR A 564 4.55 -59.71 3.24
N PHE A 565 3.26 -59.70 2.93
CA PHE A 565 2.20 -59.88 3.95
C PHE A 565 2.35 -61.17 4.78
N SER A 566 2.81 -62.25 4.15
CA SER A 566 3.08 -63.54 4.80
C SER A 566 4.23 -63.50 5.82
N GLN A 567 5.09 -62.48 5.75
CA GLN A 567 6.21 -62.28 6.67
C GLN A 567 5.82 -61.44 7.89
N LEU A 568 4.58 -60.95 7.96
CA LEU A 568 4.08 -60.22 9.11
C LEU A 568 3.85 -61.18 10.30
N PRO A 569 4.14 -60.75 11.53
CA PRO A 569 3.77 -61.50 12.71
C PRO A 569 2.24 -61.65 12.80
N VAL A 570 1.79 -62.66 13.55
CA VAL A 570 0.37 -62.88 13.82
C VAL A 570 -0.24 -61.64 14.48
N ALA A 571 -1.40 -61.18 13.97
CA ALA A 571 -2.03 -59.93 14.38
C ALA A 571 -2.22 -59.80 15.90
N ILE A 572 -2.57 -60.89 16.59
CA ILE A 572 -2.72 -60.88 18.05
C ILE A 572 -1.47 -60.43 18.80
N SER A 573 -0.28 -60.69 18.24
CA SER A 573 1.01 -60.27 18.82
C SER A 573 1.39 -58.81 18.49
N CYS A 574 0.59 -58.13 17.67
CA CYS A 574 0.88 -56.81 17.13
C CYS A 574 -0.30 -55.83 17.20
N LYS A 575 -1.28 -56.08 18.08
CA LYS A 575 -2.53 -55.30 18.17
C LYS A 575 -2.25 -53.79 18.26
N GLY A 576 -2.83 -53.03 17.33
CA GLY A 576 -2.68 -51.58 17.20
C GLY A 576 -1.53 -51.13 16.30
N THR A 577 -0.67 -52.05 15.84
CA THR A 577 0.46 -51.73 14.97
C THR A 577 -0.04 -51.37 13.57
N VAL A 578 0.41 -50.23 13.06
CA VAL A 578 0.14 -49.77 11.69
C VAL A 578 1.38 -50.02 10.82
N ILE A 579 1.17 -50.62 9.65
CA ILE A 579 2.21 -50.86 8.65
C ILE A 579 1.80 -50.15 7.37
N PHE A 580 2.71 -49.35 6.82
CA PHE A 580 2.55 -48.69 5.53
C PHE A 580 3.11 -49.58 4.43
N CYS A 581 2.29 -49.88 3.44
CA CYS A 581 2.64 -50.70 2.29
C CYS A 581 3.38 -49.84 1.27
N THR A 582 4.46 -50.36 0.68
CA THR A 582 5.08 -49.72 -0.49
C THR A 582 4.20 -49.89 -1.74
N ASN A 583 4.57 -49.22 -2.84
CA ASN A 583 3.81 -48.85 -4.05
C ASN A 583 3.01 -49.94 -4.81
N THR A 584 2.90 -51.16 -4.29
CA THR A 584 2.26 -52.35 -4.85
C THR A 584 0.88 -52.66 -4.24
N ALA A 585 0.30 -51.74 -3.47
CA ALA A 585 -1.07 -51.85 -2.96
C ALA A 585 -2.10 -51.75 -4.11
N ALA A 586 -3.12 -52.62 -4.11
CA ALA A 586 -4.14 -52.70 -5.17
C ALA A 586 -5.03 -51.45 -5.32
N SER A 587 -5.00 -50.52 -4.35
CA SER A 587 -5.69 -49.22 -4.38
C SER A 587 -5.05 -48.22 -3.38
N PRO A 588 -5.30 -46.90 -3.51
CA PRO A 588 -4.87 -45.89 -2.53
C PRO A 588 -5.39 -46.14 -1.11
N SER A 589 -6.55 -46.78 -1.00
CA SER A 589 -7.19 -47.19 0.25
C SER A 589 -6.52 -48.41 0.94
N ALA A 590 -5.59 -49.09 0.26
CA ALA A 590 -4.87 -50.26 0.76
C ALA A 590 -3.41 -49.95 1.17
N GLN A 591 -3.04 -48.66 1.25
CA GLN A 591 -1.67 -48.21 1.53
C GLN A 591 -1.24 -48.35 3.00
N ALA A 592 -2.17 -48.60 3.91
CA ALA A 592 -1.87 -48.85 5.30
C ALA A 592 -2.77 -49.95 5.86
N ILE A 593 -2.17 -50.86 6.62
CA ILE A 593 -2.86 -51.91 7.36
C ILE A 593 -2.63 -51.72 8.84
N ILE A 594 -3.63 -52.04 9.65
CA ILE A 594 -3.53 -52.03 11.11
C ILE A 594 -3.87 -53.42 11.64
N SER A 595 -3.14 -53.87 12.65
CA SER A 595 -3.57 -55.05 13.39
C SER A 595 -4.67 -54.67 14.38
N ASP A 596 -5.84 -55.30 14.31
CA ASP A 596 -6.92 -55.10 15.29
C ASP A 596 -6.83 -56.06 16.50
N GLY A 597 -5.81 -56.94 16.49
CA GLY A 597 -5.55 -57.96 17.50
C GLY A 597 -6.20 -59.31 17.21
N ALA A 598 -7.04 -59.43 16.18
CA ALA A 598 -7.49 -60.69 15.62
C ALA A 598 -6.91 -60.89 14.22
N ASP A 599 -6.91 -59.84 13.40
CA ASP A 599 -6.47 -59.82 12.01
C ASP A 599 -5.66 -58.56 11.67
N TRP A 600 -4.99 -58.59 10.51
CA TRP A 600 -4.52 -57.38 9.83
C TRP A 600 -5.65 -56.87 8.93
N ILE A 601 -6.03 -55.61 9.10
CA ILE A 601 -7.13 -54.98 8.37
C ILE A 601 -6.63 -53.76 7.61
N TYR A 602 -7.17 -53.51 6.42
CA TYR A 602 -6.91 -52.27 5.70
C TYR A 602 -7.51 -51.08 6.47
N LEU A 603 -6.79 -49.97 6.52
CA LEU A 603 -7.23 -48.74 7.22
C LEU A 603 -8.36 -47.99 6.48
N ALA A 604 -8.77 -48.45 5.31
CA ALA A 604 -9.91 -47.91 4.58
C ALA A 604 -11.27 -48.39 5.09
N THR A 605 -12.32 -47.65 4.73
CA THR A 605 -13.70 -47.97 5.16
C THR A 605 -14.46 -48.71 4.04
N PRO A 606 -15.17 -49.82 4.35
CA PRO A 606 -15.12 -50.58 5.59
C PRO A 606 -13.80 -51.35 5.73
N GLY A 607 -13.30 -51.48 6.97
CA GLY A 607 -12.05 -52.20 7.25
C GLY A 607 -12.19 -53.67 6.89
N THR A 608 -11.57 -54.10 5.80
CA THR A 608 -11.59 -55.49 5.33
C THR A 608 -10.33 -56.22 5.75
N LYS A 609 -10.48 -57.50 6.06
CA LYS A 609 -9.37 -58.40 6.37
C LYS A 609 -8.41 -58.47 5.19
N VAL A 610 -7.13 -58.31 5.47
CA VAL A 610 -6.07 -58.43 4.49
C VAL A 610 -5.79 -59.92 4.25
N THR A 611 -5.92 -60.38 3.01
CA THR A 611 -5.64 -61.77 2.61
C THR A 611 -4.37 -61.90 1.77
N ALA A 612 -3.93 -60.82 1.12
CA ALA A 612 -2.66 -60.72 0.40
C ALA A 612 -2.26 -59.24 0.21
N ILE A 613 -0.96 -58.95 0.22
CA ILE A 613 -0.34 -57.68 -0.20
C ILE A 613 0.86 -58.08 -1.08
N ASN A 614 1.01 -57.48 -2.26
CA ASN A 614 2.22 -57.62 -3.07
C ASN A 614 3.29 -56.65 -2.60
#